data_AF-A0A1I0WYD3-F1
#
_entry.id   AF-A0A1I0WYD3-F1
#
_cell.length_a   1.000
_cell.length_b   1.000
_cell.length_c   1.000
_cell.angle_alpha   90.00
_cell.angle_beta   90.00
_cell.angle_gamma   90.00
#
_symmetry.space_group_name_H-M   'P 1'
#
loop_
_entity.id
_entity.type
_entity.pdbx_description
1 polymer ?
#
loop_
_entity_poly.entity_id
_entity_poly.type
_entity_poly.pdbx_seq_one_letter_code
_entity_poly.pdbx_strand_id
1 'polypeptide(L)'
;MAIHLSKNTFMVERTVFCNTFPELKGEHLRVYLLMCRVVGVNSNGTFFMSLDTTARELNISIHKIRDSIDWLCKNYFIKKVGRRSQVNVYKVLVTPDYHRSTKTYYSNEHIHRDRVTMKQTQNGYCEIPIEMMEGSVLRDKTKWTDRKIKVLGQLYLYHWIDEYGGVDPNAAHFINNTINVSDLITYNLGCHVNDIKKVVRWLHREGYIMKVKAVYRINQNSCYKELQFIGDAIKTKQQPGDVIIDVIRLTCIPDLKLKNALKRTGGNIAV
;
A
#
# COMPACT_ATOMS: atom_id res chain seq x y z
N MET A 1 6.30 -15.98 12.63
CA MET A 1 5.54 -14.75 12.95
C MET A 1 4.08 -15.01 12.65
N ALA A 2 3.18 -14.57 13.53
CA ALA A 2 1.74 -14.68 13.32
C ALA A 2 1.25 -13.53 12.44
N ILE A 3 0.18 -13.78 11.67
CA ILE A 3 -0.49 -12.75 10.89
C ILE A 3 -1.38 -11.90 11.81
N HIS A 4 -1.21 -10.59 11.77
CA HIS A 4 -2.10 -9.62 12.40
C HIS A 4 -3.23 -9.24 11.44
N LEU A 5 -4.47 -9.34 11.92
CA LEU A 5 -5.66 -9.03 11.13
C LEU A 5 -6.21 -7.67 11.51
N SER A 6 -6.41 -6.84 10.50
CA SER A 6 -7.02 -5.54 10.64
C SER A 6 -8.47 -5.56 10.17
N LYS A 7 -9.35 -4.99 10.99
CA LYS A 7 -10.75 -4.71 10.62
C LYS A 7 -10.92 -3.32 10.01
N ASN A 8 -9.89 -2.48 10.08
CA ASN A 8 -9.95 -1.08 9.68
C ASN A 8 -8.89 -0.79 8.62
N THR A 9 -9.34 -0.37 7.46
CA THR A 9 -8.47 -0.06 6.34
C THR A 9 -8.65 1.38 5.88
N PHE A 10 -7.74 1.83 5.02
CA PHE A 10 -7.87 3.09 4.31
C PHE A 10 -7.42 2.94 2.86
N MET A 11 -7.97 3.80 2.00
CA MET A 11 -7.66 3.79 0.56
C MET A 11 -6.62 4.86 0.23
N VAL A 12 -5.64 4.47 -0.59
CA VAL A 12 -4.64 5.36 -1.19
C VAL A 12 -4.45 4.95 -2.64
N GLU A 13 -4.43 5.90 -3.56
CA GLU A 13 -4.19 5.67 -4.98
C GLU A 13 -2.80 5.08 -5.20
N ARG A 14 -2.70 4.16 -6.17
CA ARG A 14 -1.46 3.40 -6.42
C ARG A 14 -0.28 4.31 -6.77
N THR A 15 -0.57 5.42 -7.46
CA THR A 15 0.39 6.42 -7.93
C THR A 15 1.15 7.13 -6.81
N VAL A 16 0.59 7.19 -5.59
CA VAL A 16 1.25 7.76 -4.40
C VAL A 16 2.50 6.97 -4.03
N PHE A 17 2.46 5.65 -4.22
CA PHE A 17 3.58 4.75 -3.99
C PHE A 17 4.49 4.60 -5.21
N CYS A 18 4.22 5.33 -6.30
CA CYS A 18 5.05 5.37 -7.49
C CYS A 18 5.90 6.66 -7.52
N ASN A 19 6.73 6.78 -8.53
CA ASN A 19 7.46 8.00 -8.89
C ASN A 19 6.60 8.93 -9.76
N THR A 20 5.27 8.85 -9.68
CA THR A 20 4.35 9.71 -10.43
C THR A 20 4.43 11.15 -9.92
N PHE A 21 4.55 11.35 -8.61
CA PHE A 21 4.64 12.66 -7.96
C PHE A 21 6.00 12.81 -7.24
N PRO A 22 7.06 13.29 -7.92
CA PRO A 22 8.39 13.45 -7.32
C PRO A 22 8.42 14.39 -6.09
N GLU A 23 7.52 15.37 -6.04
CA GLU A 23 7.42 16.40 -5.01
C GLU A 23 6.55 15.96 -3.80
N LEU A 24 5.77 14.88 -3.94
CA LEU A 24 5.05 14.26 -2.83
C LEU A 24 6.02 13.39 -2.00
N LYS A 25 6.83 14.07 -1.19
CA LYS A 25 7.92 13.49 -0.38
C LYS A 25 8.01 14.17 0.98
N GLY A 26 8.80 13.61 1.89
CA GLY A 26 9.04 14.16 3.22
C GLY A 26 7.76 14.36 4.02
N GLU A 27 7.57 15.57 4.54
CA GLU A 27 6.38 15.96 5.29
C GLU A 27 5.09 15.87 4.45
N HIS A 28 5.12 16.23 3.17
CA HIS A 28 3.92 16.20 2.31
C HIS A 28 3.33 14.79 2.21
N LEU A 29 4.19 13.79 1.96
CA LEU A 29 3.77 12.39 1.88
C LEU A 29 3.18 11.89 3.20
N ARG A 30 3.81 12.23 4.34
CA ARG A 30 3.36 11.77 5.67
C ARG A 30 2.04 12.39 6.07
N VAL A 31 1.88 13.70 5.84
CA VAL A 31 0.62 14.41 6.08
C VAL A 31 -0.47 13.81 5.21
N TYR A 32 -0.22 13.62 3.91
CA TYR A 32 -1.20 13.02 3.01
C TYR A 32 -1.62 11.61 3.45
N LEU A 33 -0.66 10.72 3.75
CA LEU A 33 -0.96 9.36 4.20
C LEU A 33 -1.71 9.33 5.53
N LEU A 34 -1.40 10.22 6.48
CA LEU A 34 -2.17 10.37 7.71
C LEU A 34 -3.60 10.81 7.41
N MET A 35 -3.79 11.78 6.51
CA MET A 35 -5.13 12.23 6.13
C MET A 35 -5.93 11.09 5.51
N CYS A 36 -5.35 10.31 4.59
CA CYS A 36 -5.98 9.11 4.04
C CYS A 36 -6.33 8.10 5.13
N ARG A 37 -5.43 7.86 6.09
CA ARG A 37 -5.63 6.93 7.22
C ARG A 37 -6.81 7.35 8.10
N VAL A 38 -6.88 8.62 8.48
CA VAL A 38 -7.95 9.18 9.32
C VAL A 38 -9.31 9.15 8.61
N VAL A 39 -9.32 9.42 7.30
CA VAL A 39 -10.53 9.30 6.46
C VAL A 39 -10.97 7.85 6.31
N GLY A 40 -10.03 6.91 6.29
CA GLY A 40 -10.31 5.50 6.09
C GLY A 40 -10.88 5.23 4.69
N VAL A 41 -11.96 4.45 4.67
CA VAL A 41 -12.72 4.08 3.46
C VAL A 41 -13.96 4.95 3.25
N ASN A 42 -14.13 6.01 4.06
CA ASN A 42 -15.26 6.93 3.94
C ASN A 42 -15.24 7.65 2.59
N SER A 43 -16.34 7.53 1.85
CA SER A 43 -16.48 8.11 0.50
C SER A 43 -16.60 9.64 0.50
N ASN A 44 -17.04 10.24 1.60
CA ASN A 44 -17.07 11.69 1.75
C ASN A 44 -15.66 12.30 1.83
N GLY A 45 -14.65 11.50 2.17
CA GLY A 45 -13.25 11.95 2.16
C GLY A 45 -12.91 12.96 3.25
N THR A 46 -13.82 13.24 4.20
CA THR A 46 -13.66 14.33 5.15
C THR A 46 -12.65 14.00 6.24
N PHE A 47 -11.55 14.74 6.25
CA PHE A 47 -10.54 14.73 7.28
C PHE A 47 -10.91 15.73 8.38
N PHE A 48 -11.06 15.22 9.61
CA PHE A 48 -11.38 16.02 10.79
C PHE A 48 -10.34 15.77 11.88
N MET A 49 -9.32 16.62 11.93
CA MET A 49 -8.28 16.60 12.96
C MET A 49 -7.65 17.99 13.09
N SER A 50 -7.38 18.43 14.32
CA SER A 50 -6.68 19.71 14.54
C SER A 50 -5.22 19.63 14.10
N LEU A 51 -4.65 20.78 13.70
CA LEU A 51 -3.25 20.87 13.31
C LEU A 51 -2.31 20.41 14.43
N ASP A 52 -2.64 20.73 15.69
CA ASP A 52 -1.87 20.29 16.87
C ASP A 52 -1.86 18.77 17.04
N THR A 53 -3.01 18.13 16.79
CA THR A 53 -3.10 16.66 16.86
C THR A 53 -2.35 16.02 15.69
N THR A 54 -2.47 16.57 14.48
CA THR A 54 -1.69 16.13 13.31
C THR A 54 -0.19 16.27 13.55
N ALA A 55 0.25 17.40 14.11
CA ALA A 55 1.64 17.68 14.45
C ALA A 55 2.20 16.67 15.47
N ARG A 56 1.43 16.39 16.54
CA ARG A 56 1.81 15.40 17.56
C ARG A 56 1.88 13.99 17.00
N GLU A 57 0.88 13.59 16.22
CA GLU A 57 0.79 12.26 15.61
C GLU A 57 1.99 11.98 14.70
N LEU A 58 2.38 12.96 13.87
CA LEU A 58 3.50 12.82 12.94
C LEU A 58 4.86 13.17 13.54
N ASN A 59 4.90 13.76 14.74
CA ASN A 59 6.10 14.36 15.31
C ASN A 59 6.76 15.38 14.36
N ILE A 60 5.95 16.30 13.85
CA ILE A 60 6.34 17.36 12.91
C ILE A 60 5.88 18.70 13.50
N SER A 61 6.66 19.77 13.30
CA SER A 61 6.25 21.10 13.75
C SER A 61 4.97 21.57 13.05
N ILE A 62 4.13 22.31 13.76
CA ILE A 62 2.87 22.85 13.21
C ILE A 62 3.11 23.68 11.95
N HIS A 63 4.21 24.43 11.89
CA HIS A 63 4.58 25.20 10.71
C HIS A 63 4.71 24.30 9.47
N LYS A 64 5.47 23.21 9.58
CA LYS A 64 5.65 22.25 8.49
C LYS A 64 4.35 21.52 8.13
N ILE A 65 3.46 21.28 9.10
CA ILE A 65 2.12 20.75 8.83
C ILE A 65 1.31 21.72 7.98
N ARG A 66 1.30 23.02 8.32
CA ARG A 66 0.62 24.06 7.53
C ARG A 66 1.19 24.12 6.11
N ASP A 67 2.51 24.18 5.98
CA ASP A 67 3.17 24.22 4.67
C ASP A 67 2.80 23.00 3.82
N SER A 68 2.76 21.82 4.44
CA SER A 68 2.36 20.58 3.77
C SER A 68 0.90 20.59 3.33
N ILE A 69 0.00 21.07 4.19
CA ILE A 69 -1.43 21.18 3.86
C ILE A 69 -1.65 22.20 2.74
N ASP A 70 -0.97 23.33 2.78
CA ASP A 70 -1.05 24.36 1.74
C ASP A 70 -0.53 23.82 0.40
N TRP A 71 0.58 23.09 0.43
CA TRP A 71 1.11 22.40 -0.75
C TRP A 71 0.12 21.35 -1.28
N LEU A 72 -0.45 20.51 -0.41
CA LEU A 72 -1.42 19.49 -0.82
C LEU A 72 -2.71 20.11 -1.39
N CYS A 73 -3.17 21.24 -0.84
CA CYS A 73 -4.29 22.00 -1.37
C CYS A 73 -3.98 22.58 -2.76
N LYS A 74 -2.82 23.25 -2.89
CA LYS A 74 -2.39 23.90 -4.14
C LYS A 74 -2.22 22.90 -5.29
N ASN A 75 -1.83 21.66 -4.97
CA ASN A 75 -1.62 20.60 -5.93
C ASN A 75 -2.78 19.59 -5.97
N TYR A 76 -3.98 19.98 -5.51
CA TYR A 76 -5.22 19.23 -5.67
C TYR A 76 -5.26 17.80 -5.07
N PHE A 77 -4.42 17.51 -4.08
CA PHE A 77 -4.53 16.26 -3.30
C PHE A 77 -5.65 16.33 -2.27
N ILE A 78 -5.90 17.53 -1.75
CA ILE A 78 -6.95 17.80 -0.78
C ILE A 78 -7.65 19.12 -1.11
N LYS A 79 -8.85 19.32 -0.57
CA LYS A 79 -9.59 20.58 -0.67
C LYS A 79 -10.06 21.04 0.71
N LYS A 80 -9.90 22.33 1.01
CA LYS A 80 -10.49 22.93 2.21
C LYS A 80 -12.01 23.03 2.05
N VAL A 81 -12.76 22.48 3.01
CA VAL A 81 -14.24 22.46 2.97
C VAL A 81 -14.89 23.27 4.11
N GLY A 82 -14.15 23.60 5.17
CA GLY A 82 -14.66 24.43 6.28
C GLY A 82 -14.77 25.92 5.95
N ARG A 83 -15.79 26.58 6.50
CA ARG A 83 -15.93 28.06 6.49
C ARG A 83 -14.89 28.71 7.42
N ARG A 84 -14.62 30.02 7.25
CA ARG A 84 -13.61 30.81 8.01
C ARG A 84 -13.64 30.62 9.55
N SER A 85 -14.79 30.26 10.13
CA SER A 85 -14.99 30.10 11.59
C SER A 85 -15.07 28.65 12.09
N GLN A 86 -15.05 27.65 11.21
CA GLN A 86 -15.06 26.24 11.60
C GLN A 86 -13.68 25.61 11.44
N VAL A 87 -13.43 24.61 12.29
CA VAL A 87 -12.24 23.77 12.43
C VAL A 87 -11.60 23.45 11.07
N ASN A 88 -10.27 23.25 11.02
CA ASN A 88 -9.51 22.84 9.83
C ASN A 88 -10.06 21.54 9.19
N VAL A 89 -11.13 21.66 8.41
CA VAL A 89 -11.78 20.54 7.72
C VAL A 89 -11.33 20.53 6.27
N TYR A 90 -10.77 19.40 5.86
CA TYR A 90 -10.32 19.13 4.50
C TYR A 90 -11.03 17.91 3.95
N LYS A 91 -11.18 17.84 2.63
CA LYS A 91 -11.61 16.66 1.90
C LYS A 91 -10.40 16.09 1.17
N VAL A 92 -10.09 14.81 1.40
CA VAL A 92 -9.11 14.07 0.61
C VAL A 92 -9.73 13.75 -0.74
N LEU A 93 -9.07 14.18 -1.81
CA LEU A 93 -9.53 14.00 -3.19
C LEU A 93 -8.91 12.74 -3.80
N VAL A 94 -9.44 12.33 -4.95
CA VAL A 94 -8.70 11.42 -5.83
C VAL A 94 -7.45 12.14 -6.32
N THR A 95 -6.30 11.46 -6.31
CA THR A 95 -5.02 12.10 -6.66
C THR A 95 -5.11 12.81 -8.01
N PRO A 96 -4.49 14.00 -8.14
CA PRO A 96 -4.47 14.74 -9.39
C PRO A 96 -3.75 13.97 -10.50
N ASP A 97 -4.04 14.33 -11.74
CA ASP A 97 -3.15 13.97 -12.85
C ASP A 97 -1.90 14.85 -12.81
N TYR A 98 -0.75 14.29 -13.16
CA TYR A 98 0.51 15.01 -13.15
C TYR A 98 1.23 14.91 -14.50
N HIS A 99 1.42 16.06 -15.13
CA HIS A 99 2.14 16.16 -16.39
C HIS A 99 3.63 16.40 -16.11
N ARG A 100 4.44 15.34 -16.28
CA ARG A 100 5.87 15.35 -15.90
C ARG A 100 6.69 16.44 -16.59
N SER A 101 6.44 16.70 -17.87
CA SER A 101 7.24 17.66 -18.66
C SER A 101 7.05 19.11 -18.20
N THR A 102 5.82 19.47 -17.79
CA THR A 102 5.49 20.83 -17.34
C THR A 102 5.41 20.94 -15.81
N LYS A 103 5.55 19.81 -15.09
CA LYS A 103 5.42 19.70 -13.64
C LYS A 103 4.11 20.29 -13.11
N THR A 104 3.03 20.06 -13.86
CA THR A 104 1.71 20.65 -13.59
C THR A 104 0.75 19.58 -13.08
N TYR A 105 -0.03 19.94 -12.05
CA TYR A 105 -1.08 19.11 -11.50
C TYR A 105 -2.45 19.54 -12.04
N TYR A 106 -3.30 18.56 -12.37
CA TYR A 106 -4.66 18.78 -12.82
C TYR A 106 -5.64 18.12 -11.85
N SER A 107 -6.66 18.86 -11.44
CA SER A 107 -7.57 18.43 -10.39
C SER A 107 -8.52 17.33 -10.86
N ASN A 108 -8.59 16.25 -10.08
CA ASN A 108 -9.57 15.18 -10.21
C ASN A 108 -10.71 15.31 -9.19
N GLU A 109 -11.00 16.52 -8.70
CA GLU A 109 -12.02 16.76 -7.67
C GLU A 109 -13.40 16.19 -8.02
N HIS A 110 -13.75 16.17 -9.31
CA HIS A 110 -15.03 15.67 -9.80
C HIS A 110 -15.20 14.16 -9.61
N ILE A 111 -14.11 13.41 -9.39
CA ILE A 111 -14.12 11.96 -9.19
C ILE A 111 -14.48 11.64 -7.73
N HIS A 112 -15.47 10.77 -7.54
CA HIS A 112 -15.85 10.33 -6.20
C HIS A 112 -14.81 9.38 -5.59
N ARG A 113 -14.49 9.56 -4.31
CA ARG A 113 -13.47 8.79 -3.60
C ARG A 113 -14.05 7.54 -2.94
N ASP A 114 -14.61 6.64 -3.75
CA ASP A 114 -15.16 5.36 -3.31
C ASP A 114 -14.49 4.17 -4.03
N ARG A 115 -14.70 2.95 -3.51
CA ARG A 115 -14.07 1.74 -4.05
C ARG A 115 -14.43 1.44 -5.50
N VAL A 116 -15.65 1.75 -5.94
CA VAL A 116 -16.12 1.46 -7.30
C VAL A 116 -15.48 2.44 -8.26
N THR A 117 -15.62 3.74 -7.98
CA THR A 117 -15.08 4.80 -8.84
C THR A 117 -13.56 4.73 -8.92
N MET A 118 -12.87 4.59 -7.79
CA MET A 118 -11.40 4.52 -7.78
C MET A 118 -10.86 3.28 -8.51
N LYS A 119 -11.59 2.16 -8.51
CA LYS A 119 -11.25 0.97 -9.33
C LYS A 119 -11.37 1.22 -10.82
N GLN A 120 -12.31 2.07 -11.23
CA GLN A 120 -12.54 2.42 -12.63
C GLN A 120 -11.58 3.51 -13.13
N THR A 121 -10.94 4.27 -12.23
CA THR A 121 -9.85 5.16 -12.63
C THR A 121 -8.64 4.35 -13.10
N GLN A 122 -7.87 4.91 -14.05
CA GLN A 122 -6.61 4.29 -14.52
C GLN A 122 -5.57 4.11 -13.40
N ASN A 123 -5.71 4.85 -12.30
CA ASN A 123 -4.77 4.83 -11.19
C ASN A 123 -5.05 3.71 -10.18
N GLY A 124 -6.31 3.27 -10.05
CA GLY A 124 -6.71 2.27 -9.04
C GLY A 124 -6.43 2.72 -7.60
N TYR A 125 -6.62 1.82 -6.64
CA TYR A 125 -6.25 2.07 -5.25
C TYR A 125 -5.59 0.87 -4.57
N CYS A 126 -4.90 1.16 -3.48
CA CYS A 126 -4.40 0.25 -2.46
C CYS A 126 -5.27 0.37 -1.22
N GLU A 127 -5.69 -0.77 -0.66
CA GLU A 127 -6.35 -0.82 0.65
C GLU A 127 -5.34 -1.32 1.68
N ILE A 128 -4.98 -0.45 2.63
CA ILE A 128 -3.93 -0.70 3.62
C ILE A 128 -4.57 -0.73 5.01
N PRO A 129 -4.21 -1.70 5.88
CA PRO A 129 -4.54 -1.68 7.30
C PRO A 129 -4.11 -0.40 8.00
N ILE A 130 -4.97 0.18 8.84
CA ILE A 130 -4.63 1.40 9.59
C ILE A 130 -3.39 1.16 10.46
N GLU A 131 -3.31 0.02 11.14
CA GLU A 131 -2.26 -0.41 12.05
C GLU A 131 -0.88 -0.46 11.39
N MET A 132 -0.84 -0.70 10.07
CA MET A 132 0.41 -0.71 9.31
C MET A 132 1.02 0.70 9.18
N MET A 133 0.19 1.73 9.09
CA MET A 133 0.64 3.12 8.99
C MET A 133 0.45 3.88 10.32
N GLU A 134 0.38 3.16 11.44
CA GLU A 134 0.38 3.74 12.78
C GLU A 134 1.80 3.89 13.36
N GLY A 135 1.92 4.77 14.36
CA GLY A 135 3.13 4.96 15.13
C GLY A 135 4.35 5.30 14.28
N SER A 136 5.40 4.48 14.39
CA SER A 136 6.72 4.80 13.85
C SER A 136 6.77 5.02 12.34
N VAL A 137 5.87 4.39 11.56
CA VAL A 137 5.93 4.43 10.08
C VAL A 137 5.76 5.85 9.53
N LEU A 138 4.81 6.61 10.08
CA LEU A 138 4.60 8.00 9.72
C LEU A 138 5.37 8.97 10.61
N ARG A 139 5.76 8.57 11.83
CA ARG A 139 6.37 9.44 12.84
C ARG A 139 7.90 9.51 12.79
N ASP A 140 8.58 8.39 12.59
CA ASP A 140 10.06 8.30 12.68
C ASP A 140 10.70 8.41 11.30
N LYS A 141 11.10 9.63 10.93
CA LYS A 141 11.74 9.93 9.64
C LYS A 141 13.13 9.31 9.49
N THR A 142 13.81 8.97 10.59
CA THR A 142 15.15 8.38 10.56
C THR A 142 15.07 6.89 10.24
N LYS A 143 14.08 6.21 10.82
CA LYS A 143 13.81 4.80 10.56
C LYS A 143 13.07 4.62 9.24
N TRP A 144 12.05 5.44 8.97
CA TRP A 144 11.17 5.34 7.81
C TRP A 144 11.45 6.43 6.79
N THR A 145 12.24 6.10 5.78
CA THR A 145 12.43 6.96 4.60
C THR A 145 11.25 6.84 3.64
N ASP A 146 11.08 7.82 2.76
CA ASP A 146 10.01 7.80 1.75
C ASP A 146 10.10 6.56 0.86
N ARG A 147 11.33 6.13 0.55
CA ARG A 147 11.56 4.90 -0.20
C ARG A 147 11.02 3.68 0.54
N LYS A 148 11.23 3.57 1.86
CA LYS A 148 10.69 2.47 2.67
C LYS A 148 9.16 2.46 2.66
N ILE A 149 8.53 3.63 2.80
CA ILE A 149 7.08 3.79 2.75
C ILE A 149 6.55 3.40 1.36
N LYS A 150 7.17 3.88 0.28
CA LYS A 150 6.75 3.57 -1.10
C LYS A 150 6.93 2.09 -1.45
N VAL A 151 8.06 1.47 -1.07
CA VAL A 151 8.27 0.02 -1.27
C VAL A 151 7.22 -0.78 -0.50
N LEU A 152 6.95 -0.44 0.77
CA LEU A 152 5.90 -1.10 1.55
C LEU A 152 4.53 -0.96 0.85
N GLY A 153 4.18 0.24 0.41
CA GLY A 153 2.95 0.47 -0.36
C GLY A 153 2.88 -0.36 -1.65
N GLN A 154 3.97 -0.45 -2.41
CA GLN A 154 4.06 -1.33 -3.59
C GLN A 154 3.84 -2.80 -3.23
N LEU A 155 4.42 -3.29 -2.13
CA LEU A 155 4.17 -4.66 -1.70
C LEU A 155 2.68 -4.89 -1.37
N TYR A 156 2.00 -3.94 -0.72
CA TYR A 156 0.55 -4.03 -0.51
C TYR A 156 -0.26 -4.02 -1.81
N LEU A 157 0.18 -3.28 -2.83
CA LEU A 157 -0.48 -3.25 -4.14
C LEU A 157 -0.50 -4.62 -4.81
N TYR A 158 0.64 -5.32 -4.76
CA TYR A 158 0.80 -6.67 -5.32
C TYR A 158 0.40 -7.79 -4.35
N HIS A 159 -0.07 -7.46 -3.14
CA HIS A 159 -0.42 -8.46 -2.13
C HIS A 159 -1.86 -8.96 -2.28
N TRP A 160 -2.02 -10.05 -3.02
CA TRP A 160 -3.28 -10.77 -3.24
C TRP A 160 -3.16 -12.18 -2.65
N ILE A 161 -3.52 -12.30 -1.37
CA ILE A 161 -3.32 -13.53 -0.59
C ILE A 161 -4.20 -14.70 -1.06
N ASP A 162 -5.34 -14.43 -1.68
CA ASP A 162 -6.22 -15.41 -2.29
C ASP A 162 -5.70 -15.97 -3.62
N GLU A 163 -4.96 -15.16 -4.38
CA GLU A 163 -4.42 -15.56 -5.70
C GLU A 163 -2.98 -16.07 -5.64
N TYR A 164 -2.17 -15.51 -4.75
CA TYR A 164 -0.72 -15.74 -4.71
C TYR A 164 -0.21 -16.16 -3.32
N GLY A 165 -1.10 -16.26 -2.33
CA GLY A 165 -0.68 -16.46 -0.94
C GLY A 165 0.12 -15.30 -0.36
N GLY A 166 0.24 -14.17 -1.06
CA GLY A 166 1.06 -13.03 -0.64
C GLY A 166 1.21 -11.99 -1.73
N VAL A 167 2.39 -11.40 -1.82
CA VAL A 167 2.83 -10.58 -2.95
C VAL A 167 2.96 -11.48 -4.19
N ASP A 168 2.43 -11.03 -5.33
CA ASP A 168 2.60 -11.69 -6.63
C ASP A 168 4.08 -12.07 -6.85
N PRO A 169 4.39 -13.37 -7.03
CA PRO A 169 5.74 -13.83 -7.26
C PRO A 169 6.41 -13.20 -8.48
N ASN A 170 5.63 -12.88 -9.52
CA ASN A 170 6.17 -12.20 -10.70
C ASN A 170 6.61 -10.77 -10.36
N ALA A 171 5.99 -10.16 -9.36
CA ALA A 171 6.36 -8.83 -8.89
C ALA A 171 7.57 -8.87 -7.94
N ALA A 172 7.51 -9.68 -6.87
CA ALA A 172 8.62 -9.91 -5.95
C ALA A 172 8.49 -11.21 -5.14
N HIS A 173 9.58 -11.96 -5.00
CA HIS A 173 9.64 -13.20 -4.20
C HIS A 173 11.06 -13.52 -3.74
N PHE A 174 11.23 -14.57 -2.94
CA PHE A 174 12.55 -15.08 -2.58
C PHE A 174 12.97 -16.23 -3.50
N ILE A 175 14.21 -16.20 -3.99
CA ILE A 175 14.88 -17.29 -4.71
C ILE A 175 16.20 -17.57 -3.97
N ASN A 176 16.38 -18.76 -3.41
CA ASN A 176 17.62 -19.17 -2.73
C ASN A 176 18.12 -18.11 -1.72
N ASN A 177 17.22 -17.59 -0.89
CA ASN A 177 17.47 -16.50 0.09
C ASN A 177 17.87 -15.13 -0.49
N THR A 178 17.84 -14.99 -1.81
CA THR A 178 17.92 -13.71 -2.51
C THR A 178 16.53 -13.20 -2.83
N ILE A 179 16.32 -11.89 -2.81
CA ILE A 179 15.05 -11.30 -3.23
C ILE A 179 15.12 -11.04 -4.73
N ASN A 180 14.14 -11.56 -5.46
CA ASN A 180 13.87 -11.18 -6.83
C ASN A 180 12.81 -10.06 -6.85
N VAL A 181 13.00 -9.07 -7.71
CA VAL A 181 12.09 -7.93 -7.88
C VAL A 181 12.00 -7.66 -9.38
N SER A 182 10.79 -7.51 -9.90
CA SER A 182 10.54 -7.21 -11.31
C SER A 182 11.03 -5.82 -11.73
N ASP A 183 11.27 -5.68 -13.03
CA ASP A 183 11.55 -4.37 -13.65
C ASP A 183 10.35 -3.42 -13.51
N LEU A 184 9.13 -3.93 -13.45
CA LEU A 184 7.93 -3.12 -13.25
C LEU A 184 7.94 -2.38 -11.90
N ILE A 185 8.28 -3.07 -10.81
CA ILE A 185 8.43 -2.41 -9.49
C ILE A 185 9.56 -1.38 -9.54
N THR A 186 10.67 -1.72 -10.19
CA THR A 186 11.83 -0.84 -10.37
C THR A 186 11.47 0.44 -11.11
N TYR A 187 10.73 0.32 -12.22
CA TYR A 187 10.21 1.42 -13.01
C TYR A 187 9.21 2.28 -12.23
N ASN A 188 8.24 1.65 -11.56
CA ASN A 188 7.23 2.35 -10.77
C ASN A 188 7.85 3.17 -9.64
N LEU A 189 8.86 2.64 -8.95
CA LEU A 189 9.56 3.33 -7.87
C LEU A 189 10.61 4.33 -8.36
N GLY A 190 11.07 4.21 -9.61
CA GLY A 190 12.12 5.05 -10.19
C GLY A 190 13.46 4.93 -9.44
N CYS A 191 13.80 3.74 -8.95
CA CYS A 191 15.04 3.51 -8.21
C CYS A 191 15.67 2.15 -8.53
N HIS A 192 16.97 2.00 -8.29
CA HIS A 192 17.71 0.81 -8.65
C HIS A 192 17.24 -0.44 -7.86
N VAL A 193 17.21 -1.60 -8.51
CA VAL A 193 16.70 -2.86 -7.93
C VAL A 193 17.38 -3.23 -6.59
N ASN A 194 18.68 -2.97 -6.46
CA ASN A 194 19.43 -3.23 -5.23
C ASN A 194 18.94 -2.42 -4.02
N ASP A 195 18.46 -1.19 -4.24
CA ASP A 195 17.92 -0.36 -3.17
C ASP A 195 16.57 -0.90 -2.70
N ILE A 196 15.75 -1.40 -3.63
CA ILE A 196 14.47 -2.06 -3.31
C ILE A 196 14.75 -3.34 -2.52
N LYS A 197 15.68 -4.19 -2.98
CA LYS A 197 16.08 -5.41 -2.25
C LYS A 197 16.56 -5.11 -0.84
N LYS A 198 17.37 -4.05 -0.63
CA LYS A 198 17.81 -3.61 0.71
C LYS A 198 16.62 -3.26 1.60
N VAL A 199 15.63 -2.54 1.07
CA VAL A 199 14.41 -2.20 1.82
C VAL A 199 13.58 -3.44 2.14
N VAL A 200 13.38 -4.36 1.19
CA VAL A 200 12.64 -5.61 1.43
C VAL A 200 13.33 -6.46 2.51
N ARG A 201 14.66 -6.59 2.48
CA ARG A 201 15.41 -7.26 3.57
C ARG A 201 15.19 -6.58 4.91
N TRP A 202 15.22 -5.25 4.93
CA TRP A 202 14.97 -4.47 6.13
C TRP A 202 13.54 -4.71 6.66
N LEU A 203 12.52 -4.66 5.81
CA LEU A 203 11.12 -4.95 6.18
C LEU A 203 10.96 -6.36 6.75
N HIS A 204 11.66 -7.35 6.18
CA HIS A 204 11.64 -8.73 6.68
C HIS A 204 12.26 -8.83 8.08
N ARG A 205 13.41 -8.18 8.29
CA ARG A 205 14.09 -8.16 9.60
C ARG A 205 13.27 -7.44 10.67
N GLU A 206 12.58 -6.36 10.32
CA GLU A 206 11.72 -5.62 11.24
C GLU A 206 10.34 -6.27 11.45
N GLY A 207 10.05 -7.37 10.76
CA GLY A 207 8.80 -8.13 10.94
C GLY A 207 7.58 -7.56 10.24
N TYR A 208 7.73 -6.68 9.24
CA TYR A 208 6.60 -6.19 8.44
C TYR A 208 6.18 -7.17 7.34
N ILE A 209 7.11 -8.05 6.95
CA ILE A 209 6.89 -9.09 5.96
C ILE A 209 7.51 -10.40 6.46
N MET A 210 7.01 -11.52 5.95
CA MET A 210 7.54 -12.84 6.22
C MET A 210 7.70 -13.63 4.92
N LYS A 211 8.61 -14.59 4.95
CA LYS A 211 8.82 -15.58 3.88
C LYS A 211 7.87 -16.76 4.10
N VAL A 212 7.07 -17.12 3.10
CA VAL A 212 6.14 -18.25 3.16
C VAL A 212 6.35 -19.17 1.97
N LYS A 213 6.39 -20.49 2.21
CA LYS A 213 6.38 -21.49 1.15
C LYS A 213 4.94 -21.70 0.67
N ALA A 214 4.63 -21.23 -0.52
CA ALA A 214 3.34 -21.39 -1.16
C ALA A 214 3.39 -22.50 -2.22
N VAL A 215 2.32 -23.29 -2.29
CA VAL A 215 2.15 -24.39 -3.25
C VAL A 215 1.27 -23.90 -4.39
N TYR A 216 1.77 -24.09 -5.60
CA TYR A 216 1.09 -23.76 -6.85
C TYR A 216 0.89 -25.02 -7.69
N ARG A 217 -0.26 -25.12 -8.33
CA ARG A 217 -0.62 -26.25 -9.19
C ARG A 217 -1.12 -25.75 -10.53
N ILE A 218 -0.76 -26.45 -11.60
CA ILE A 218 -1.28 -26.15 -12.94
C ILE A 218 -2.80 -26.33 -12.93
N ASN A 219 -3.51 -25.26 -13.29
CA ASN A 219 -4.95 -25.31 -13.50
C ASN A 219 -5.24 -26.00 -14.83
N GLN A 220 -5.76 -27.23 -14.76
CA GLN A 220 -6.12 -28.03 -15.93
C GLN A 220 -7.27 -27.41 -16.75
N ASN A 221 -8.05 -26.51 -16.15
CA ASN A 221 -9.15 -25.81 -16.81
C ASN A 221 -8.70 -24.48 -17.45
N SER A 222 -7.45 -24.06 -17.29
CA SER A 222 -6.91 -22.84 -17.92
C SER A 222 -6.34 -23.19 -19.30
N CYS A 223 -6.73 -22.43 -20.33
CA CYS A 223 -6.20 -22.57 -21.69
C CYS A 223 -4.68 -22.44 -21.75
N TYR A 224 -4.10 -21.63 -20.84
CA TYR A 224 -2.66 -21.35 -20.79
C TYR A 224 -1.93 -22.18 -19.71
N LYS A 225 -2.60 -23.17 -19.10
CA LYS A 225 -2.03 -24.03 -18.04
C LYS A 225 -1.39 -23.22 -16.91
N GLU A 226 -2.05 -22.14 -16.49
CA GLU A 226 -1.54 -21.23 -15.49
C GLU A 226 -1.39 -21.90 -14.12
N LEU A 227 -0.40 -21.44 -13.36
CA LEU A 227 -0.21 -21.85 -11.97
C LEU A 227 -1.24 -21.16 -11.08
N GLN A 228 -2.04 -21.97 -10.38
CA GLN A 228 -2.99 -21.53 -9.37
C GLN A 228 -2.43 -21.78 -7.97
N PHE A 229 -2.50 -20.77 -7.10
CA PHE A 229 -2.20 -20.95 -5.68
C PHE A 229 -3.22 -21.88 -5.01
N ILE A 230 -2.71 -22.92 -4.33
CA ILE A 230 -3.53 -23.91 -3.64
C ILE A 230 -3.52 -23.72 -2.12
N GLY A 231 -2.42 -23.20 -1.58
CA GLY A 231 -2.26 -22.97 -0.15
C GLY A 231 -0.79 -22.97 0.28
N ASP A 232 -0.58 -22.85 1.59
CA ASP A 232 0.75 -22.88 2.19
C ASP A 232 1.25 -24.31 2.32
N ALA A 233 2.54 -24.53 2.06
CA ALA A 233 3.14 -25.87 2.08
C ALA A 233 2.99 -26.60 3.42
N ILE A 234 2.84 -25.85 4.52
CA ILE A 234 2.62 -26.42 5.86
C ILE A 234 1.18 -26.87 6.12
N LYS A 235 0.22 -26.46 5.28
CA LYS A 235 -1.21 -26.83 5.38
C LYS A 235 -1.67 -27.70 4.21
N THR A 236 -1.01 -27.59 3.06
CA THR A 236 -1.36 -28.30 1.83
C THR A 236 -0.57 -29.60 1.70
N LYS A 237 -1.26 -30.71 1.42
CA LYS A 237 -0.61 -31.94 0.96
C LYS A 237 -0.12 -31.75 -0.49
N GLN A 238 1.20 -31.68 -0.66
CA GLN A 238 1.83 -31.52 -1.98
C GLN A 238 1.56 -32.74 -2.87
N GLN A 239 1.29 -32.48 -4.15
CA GLN A 239 1.11 -33.49 -5.19
C GLN A 239 2.28 -33.48 -6.19
N PRO A 240 2.52 -34.57 -6.92
CA PRO A 240 3.48 -34.57 -8.02
C PRO A 240 3.17 -33.46 -9.04
N GLY A 241 4.18 -32.70 -9.42
CA GLY A 241 4.05 -31.57 -10.36
C GLY A 241 3.67 -30.23 -9.72
N ASP A 242 3.42 -30.18 -8.41
CA ASP A 242 3.25 -28.91 -7.70
C ASP A 242 4.56 -28.11 -7.66
N VAL A 243 4.46 -26.81 -7.88
CA VAL A 243 5.57 -25.86 -7.80
C VAL A 243 5.54 -25.16 -6.43
N ILE A 244 6.68 -25.14 -5.74
CA ILE A 244 6.82 -24.41 -4.48
C ILE A 244 7.55 -23.10 -4.75
N ILE A 245 6.95 -22.00 -4.31
CA ILE A 245 7.54 -20.67 -4.40
C ILE A 245 7.62 -20.06 -3.00
N ASP A 246 8.78 -19.49 -2.67
CA ASP A 246 8.97 -18.72 -1.45
C ASP A 246 8.42 -17.28 -1.64
N VAL A 247 7.15 -17.09 -1.31
CA VAL A 247 6.45 -15.81 -1.48
C VAL A 247 6.72 -14.85 -0.33
N ILE A 248 6.64 -13.55 -0.62
CA ILE A 248 6.62 -12.50 0.39
C ILE A 248 5.18 -12.35 0.88
N ARG A 249 4.93 -12.49 2.18
CA ARG A 249 3.61 -12.22 2.78
C ARG A 249 3.71 -11.05 3.75
N LEU A 250 2.73 -10.16 3.73
CA LEU A 250 2.63 -9.06 4.69
C LEU A 250 2.14 -9.60 6.03
N THR A 251 2.70 -9.11 7.13
CA THR A 251 2.34 -9.60 8.48
C THR A 251 1.11 -8.92 9.04
N CYS A 252 0.67 -7.81 8.45
CA CYS A 252 -0.61 -7.16 8.74
C CYS A 252 -1.48 -7.15 7.48
N ILE A 253 -2.68 -7.71 7.54
CA ILE A 253 -3.58 -7.79 6.37
C ILE A 253 -5.04 -7.49 6.76
N PRO A 254 -5.85 -6.97 5.83
CA PRO A 254 -7.29 -6.84 6.04
C PRO A 254 -7.94 -8.21 6.29
N ASP A 255 -8.79 -8.29 7.32
CA ASP A 255 -9.45 -9.54 7.73
C ASP A 255 -10.31 -10.15 6.62
N LEU A 256 -11.01 -9.32 5.85
CA LEU A 256 -11.82 -9.72 4.69
C LEU A 256 -10.97 -10.39 3.60
N LYS A 257 -9.74 -9.90 3.35
CA LYS A 257 -8.84 -10.53 2.37
C LYS A 257 -8.45 -11.95 2.81
N LEU A 258 -8.13 -12.14 4.10
CA LEU A 258 -7.80 -13.46 4.61
C LEU A 258 -9.02 -14.41 4.58
N LYS A 259 -10.21 -13.93 4.98
CA LYS A 259 -11.44 -14.73 4.94
C LYS A 259 -11.74 -15.24 3.53
N ASN A 260 -11.62 -14.37 2.53
CA ASN A 260 -11.80 -14.76 1.12
C ASN A 260 -10.76 -15.80 0.68
N ALA A 261 -9.50 -15.59 1.06
CA ALA A 261 -8.42 -16.51 0.73
C ALA A 261 -8.61 -17.89 1.37
N LEU A 262 -8.98 -17.95 2.65
CA LEU A 262 -9.31 -19.20 3.34
C LEU A 262 -10.49 -19.92 2.69
N LYS A 263 -11.54 -19.19 2.28
CA LYS A 263 -12.67 -19.78 1.56
C LYS A 263 -12.23 -20.38 0.22
N ARG A 264 -11.39 -19.67 -0.53
CA ARG A 264 -10.91 -20.10 -1.86
C ARG A 264 -9.98 -21.31 -1.79
N THR A 265 -9.09 -21.35 -0.80
CA THR A 265 -8.10 -22.42 -0.64
C THR A 265 -8.58 -23.59 0.22
N GLY A 266 -9.82 -23.56 0.71
CA GLY A 266 -10.34 -24.60 1.60
C GLY A 266 -9.68 -24.63 2.98
N GLY A 267 -9.21 -23.47 3.47
CA GLY A 267 -8.55 -23.34 4.77
C GLY A 267 -7.03 -23.60 4.75
N ASN A 268 -6.42 -23.75 3.58
CA ASN A 268 -5.01 -24.10 3.42
C ASN A 268 -4.05 -22.91 3.57
N ILE A 269 -4.36 -21.91 4.39
CA ILE A 269 -3.47 -20.78 4.67
C ILE A 269 -3.10 -20.80 6.14
N ALA A 270 -1.80 -20.69 6.43
CA ALA A 270 -1.30 -20.55 7.78
C ALA A 270 -1.48 -19.12 8.27
N VAL A 271 -2.10 -19.00 9.44
CA VAL A 271 -2.38 -17.74 10.15
C VAL A 271 -1.48 -17.65 11.38
#